data_AF-A0A2U3E112-F1
#
_entry.id   AF-A0A2U3E112-F1
#
_cell.length_a   1.000
_cell.length_b   1.000
_cell.length_c   1.000
_cell.angle_alpha   90.00
_cell.angle_beta   90.00
_cell.angle_gamma   90.00
#
_symmetry.space_group_name_H-M   'P 1'
#
loop_
_entity.id
_entity.type
_entity.pdbx_description
1 polymer ?
#
loop_
_entity_poly.entity_id
_entity_poly.type
_entity_poly.pdbx_seq_one_letter_code
_entity_poly.pdbx_strand_id
1 'polypeptide(L)'
;MASIRRALQWICRELGLTSVWETGSDAWLVILGRTCRMFAFGAISLIIALFMSSLNYSDFKIGLFMTLTLVGDVILSLFTALVADHTGRRRILILGGMLMVFSGLVFVYFENYWILLFAAVVGVISATGGDFGPFRSIEESTLSHLTEPSTRADVLSWYVATSTLGSAVGTEVGGRMVHVLQRLRGGTVTEAYHDMFWIYALMGALSVVCALFMSDKCESPALRGDSNDKSAESDPLLGSMQEPPIGDIQRDVIADGEAQNESHASPSDMDAVRQQDILPTSPVGRDEPRRNPIFGRFSQISKESLAVSIKLWILLAIDSLADGMVSYALTNYYLARKFGLAESALGDIMSTSYLLMAISSIFAGPLARHLGLINTMVFTHLPSSTAVLLFPIPQSVALTVVLLFIRTGLNNMDQGPRAAFIAAVVKPEERTAVMGITGMLRTLASTIGPSLTGWLAGSDRFWIAFVVAGALRIGYDLGLFVIFVNMKLHAHESPEEHEQRDEEAPSEAARVVEN
;
A
#
# COMPACT_ATOMS: atom_id res chain seq x y z
N MET A 1 -23.79 5.61 34.35
CA MET A 1 -23.88 4.82 33.09
C MET A 1 -24.20 5.68 31.86
N ALA A 2 -25.15 6.62 31.91
CA ALA A 2 -25.50 7.46 30.74
C ALA A 2 -24.42 8.46 30.29
N SER A 3 -23.58 8.98 31.20
CA SER A 3 -22.44 9.84 30.83
C SER A 3 -21.30 9.06 30.20
N ILE A 4 -21.02 7.85 30.70
CA ILE A 4 -20.02 6.93 30.13
C ILE A 4 -20.44 6.50 28.73
N ARG A 5 -21.73 6.21 28.51
CA ARG A 5 -22.24 5.84 27.19
C ARG A 5 -22.13 7.00 26.19
N ARG A 6 -22.38 8.24 26.63
CA ARG A 6 -22.18 9.45 25.80
C ARG A 6 -20.72 9.74 25.52
N ALA A 7 -19.84 9.58 26.50
CA ALA A 7 -18.40 9.71 26.32
C ALA A 7 -17.85 8.65 25.36
N LEU A 8 -18.31 7.40 25.48
CA LEU A 8 -17.95 6.32 24.56
C LEU A 8 -18.49 6.57 23.14
N GLN A 9 -19.73 7.04 23.00
CA GLN A 9 -20.29 7.39 21.68
C GLN A 9 -19.57 8.57 21.03
N TRP A 10 -19.19 9.58 21.83
CA TRP A 10 -18.39 10.70 21.36
C TRP A 10 -17.00 10.25 20.93
N ILE A 11 -16.31 9.44 21.74
CA ILE A 11 -15.01 8.85 21.38
C ILE A 11 -15.12 7.96 20.14
N CYS A 12 -16.15 7.11 20.02
CA CYS A 12 -16.33 6.27 18.84
C CYS A 12 -16.61 7.07 17.57
N ARG A 13 -17.27 8.23 17.69
CA ARG A 13 -17.51 9.14 16.57
C ARG A 13 -16.24 9.89 16.17
N GLU A 14 -15.49 10.38 17.16
CA GLU A 14 -14.23 11.10 16.95
C GLU A 14 -13.13 10.19 16.41
N LEU A 15 -13.13 8.91 16.80
CA LEU A 15 -12.21 7.91 16.27
C LEU A 15 -12.67 7.32 14.92
N GLY A 16 -13.84 7.70 14.40
CA GLY A 16 -14.36 7.16 13.13
C GLY A 16 -14.83 5.70 13.18
N LEU A 17 -15.00 5.11 14.37
CA LEU A 17 -15.53 3.74 14.56
C LEU A 17 -17.00 3.63 14.13
N THR A 18 -17.77 4.71 14.28
CA THR A 18 -19.15 4.80 13.77
C THR A 18 -19.16 4.71 12.25
N SER A 19 -18.21 5.37 11.58
CA SER A 19 -18.06 5.36 10.11
C SER A 19 -17.83 3.94 9.57
N VAL A 20 -17.01 3.13 10.24
CA VAL A 20 -16.79 1.71 9.89
C VAL A 20 -18.06 0.88 10.08
N TRP A 21 -18.80 1.12 11.17
CA TRP A 21 -20.04 0.38 11.47
C TRP A 21 -21.16 0.71 10.47
N GLU A 22 -21.26 1.97 10.06
CA GLU A 22 -22.25 2.47 9.09
C GLU A 22 -21.98 1.94 7.67
N THR A 23 -20.71 1.71 7.31
CA THR A 23 -20.30 1.14 6.01
C THR A 23 -20.82 -0.30 5.81
N GLY A 24 -21.08 -1.03 6.90
CA GLY A 24 -21.68 -2.37 6.88
C GLY A 24 -20.70 -3.53 7.09
N SER A 25 -21.23 -4.75 7.04
CA SER A 25 -20.51 -5.97 7.42
C SER A 25 -19.33 -6.33 6.51
N ASP A 26 -19.40 -5.98 5.23
CA ASP A 26 -18.35 -6.31 4.26
C ASP A 26 -17.02 -5.58 4.56
N ALA A 27 -17.09 -4.33 5.03
CA ALA A 27 -15.90 -3.59 5.46
C ALA A 27 -15.19 -4.28 6.64
N TRP A 28 -15.95 -4.75 7.62
CA TRP A 28 -15.42 -5.52 8.75
C TRP A 28 -14.80 -6.84 8.32
N LEU A 29 -15.38 -7.55 7.34
CA LEU A 29 -14.82 -8.80 6.84
C LEU A 29 -13.47 -8.59 6.13
N VAL A 30 -13.34 -7.51 5.35
CA VAL A 30 -12.07 -7.13 4.71
C VAL A 30 -11.02 -6.76 5.76
N ILE A 31 -11.39 -5.90 6.72
CA ILE A 31 -10.49 -5.47 7.80
C ILE A 31 -10.04 -6.66 8.66
N LEU A 32 -10.97 -7.55 9.02
CA LEU A 32 -10.67 -8.75 9.80
C LEU A 32 -9.79 -9.73 9.02
N GLY A 33 -10.12 -10.00 7.75
CA GLY A 33 -9.35 -10.87 6.87
C GLY A 33 -7.89 -10.42 6.74
N ARG A 34 -7.65 -9.11 6.57
CA ARG A 34 -6.31 -8.54 6.58
C ARG A 34 -5.65 -8.62 7.95
N THR A 35 -6.37 -8.34 9.03
CA THR A 35 -5.83 -8.40 10.40
C THR A 35 -5.33 -9.80 10.74
N CYS A 36 -6.08 -10.85 10.38
CA CYS A 36 -5.65 -12.25 10.52
C CYS A 36 -4.38 -12.54 9.73
N ARG A 37 -4.29 -12.03 8.50
CA ARG A 37 -3.11 -12.17 7.66
C ARG A 37 -1.89 -11.45 8.24
N MET A 38 -2.05 -10.23 8.74
CA MET A 38 -0.98 -9.47 9.40
C MET A 38 -0.53 -10.10 10.71
N PHE A 39 -1.45 -10.68 11.47
CA PHE A 39 -1.10 -11.50 12.62
C PHE A 39 -0.15 -12.65 12.22
N ALA A 40 -0.50 -13.38 11.17
CA ALA A 40 0.33 -14.48 10.67
C ALA A 40 1.70 -13.97 10.18
N PHE A 41 1.74 -12.83 9.47
CA PHE A 41 3.00 -12.26 8.98
C PHE A 41 3.89 -11.76 10.13
N GLY A 42 3.31 -11.13 11.15
CA GLY A 42 4.04 -10.74 12.36
C GLY A 42 4.68 -11.95 13.04
N ALA A 43 3.89 -13.00 13.28
CA ALA A 43 4.35 -14.24 13.91
C ALA A 43 5.49 -14.91 13.11
N ILE A 44 5.34 -15.05 11.79
CA ILE A 44 6.34 -15.72 10.95
C ILE A 44 7.58 -14.84 10.71
N SER A 45 7.43 -13.52 10.59
CA SER A 45 8.57 -12.61 10.39
C SER A 45 9.59 -12.66 11.55
N LEU A 46 9.12 -12.98 12.75
CA LEU A 46 9.97 -13.18 13.92
C LEU A 46 10.92 -14.37 13.74
N ILE A 47 10.39 -15.47 13.21
CA ILE A 47 11.06 -16.78 13.24
C ILE A 47 11.66 -17.20 11.91
N ILE A 48 11.24 -16.65 10.76
CA ILE A 48 11.56 -17.23 9.44
C ILE A 48 13.07 -17.35 9.18
N ALA A 49 13.85 -16.32 9.53
CA ALA A 49 15.31 -16.37 9.40
C ALA A 49 15.95 -17.34 10.42
N LEU A 50 15.41 -17.38 11.64
CA LEU A 50 15.86 -18.30 12.70
C LEU A 50 15.55 -19.76 12.34
N PHE A 51 14.39 -20.02 11.72
CA PHE A 51 13.98 -21.32 11.24
C PHE A 51 14.91 -21.82 10.13
N MET A 52 15.19 -21.00 9.11
CA MET A 52 16.17 -21.36 8.08
C MET A 52 17.56 -21.62 8.67
N SER A 53 17.99 -20.84 9.66
CA SER A 53 19.24 -21.04 10.38
C SER A 53 19.24 -22.35 11.17
N SER A 54 18.13 -22.71 11.82
CA SER A 54 17.97 -23.97 12.57
C SER A 54 17.99 -25.21 11.67
N LEU A 55 17.62 -25.07 10.40
CA LEU A 55 17.78 -26.09 9.36
C LEU A 55 19.22 -26.18 8.80
N ASN A 56 20.16 -25.43 9.38
CA ASN A 56 21.57 -25.34 8.98
C ASN A 56 21.78 -24.75 7.58
N TYR A 57 20.87 -23.89 7.09
CA TYR A 57 21.13 -23.12 5.88
C TYR A 57 22.10 -21.96 6.15
N SER A 58 23.00 -21.72 5.21
CA SER A 58 23.97 -20.62 5.32
C SER A 58 23.29 -19.26 5.29
N ASP A 59 23.86 -18.26 5.96
CA ASP A 59 23.36 -16.88 5.98
C ASP A 59 23.13 -16.30 4.57
N PHE A 60 23.98 -16.67 3.62
CA PHE A 60 23.80 -16.29 2.20
C PHE A 60 22.50 -16.86 1.63
N LYS A 61 22.19 -18.13 1.90
CA LYS A 61 20.93 -18.75 1.48
C LYS A 61 19.74 -18.12 2.20
N ILE A 62 19.86 -17.74 3.47
CA ILE A 62 18.80 -17.02 4.19
C ILE A 62 18.53 -15.66 3.51
N GLY A 63 19.56 -14.89 3.21
CA GLY A 63 19.41 -13.62 2.49
C GLY A 63 18.82 -13.79 1.10
N LEU A 64 19.31 -14.78 0.34
CA LEU A 64 18.78 -15.11 -0.98
C LEU A 64 17.32 -15.55 -0.93
N PHE A 65 16.94 -16.33 0.09
CA PHE A 65 15.57 -16.75 0.34
C PHE A 65 14.66 -15.53 0.48
N MET A 66 14.99 -14.60 1.38
CA MET A 66 14.22 -13.38 1.60
C MET A 66 14.12 -12.50 0.34
N THR A 67 15.20 -12.39 -0.44
CA THR A 67 15.20 -11.66 -1.70
C THR A 67 14.26 -12.29 -2.72
N LEU A 68 14.35 -13.60 -2.92
CA LEU A 68 13.55 -14.31 -3.93
C LEU A 68 12.07 -14.34 -3.54
N THR A 69 11.73 -14.41 -2.25
CA THR A 69 10.34 -14.24 -1.79
C THR A 69 9.80 -12.85 -2.12
N LEU A 70 10.57 -11.78 -1.88
CA LEU A 70 10.13 -10.42 -2.22
C LEU A 70 9.99 -10.20 -3.73
N VAL A 71 10.90 -10.76 -4.53
CA VAL A 71 10.77 -10.74 -6.01
C VAL A 71 9.51 -11.50 -6.43
N GLY A 72 9.25 -12.65 -5.80
CA GLY A 72 8.04 -13.44 -5.94
C GLY A 72 6.78 -12.62 -5.65
N ASP A 73 6.75 -11.92 -4.52
CA ASP A 73 5.64 -11.06 -4.09
C ASP A 73 5.37 -9.96 -5.13
N VAL A 74 6.41 -9.32 -5.68
CA VAL A 74 6.25 -8.30 -6.73
C VAL A 74 5.63 -8.90 -8.00
N ILE A 75 6.17 -10.03 -8.48
CA ILE A 75 5.69 -10.68 -9.71
C ILE A 75 4.24 -11.14 -9.54
N LEU A 76 3.95 -11.82 -8.43
CA LEU A 76 2.60 -12.30 -8.13
C LEU A 76 1.63 -11.16 -7.89
N SER A 77 2.09 -10.03 -7.32
CA SER A 77 1.31 -8.81 -7.20
C SER A 77 0.90 -8.25 -8.55
N LEU A 78 1.84 -8.10 -9.46
CA LEU A 78 1.54 -7.59 -10.80
C LEU A 78 0.59 -8.52 -11.53
N PHE A 79 0.82 -9.83 -11.46
CA PHE A 79 -0.06 -10.83 -12.06
C PHE A 79 -1.47 -10.78 -11.49
N THR A 80 -1.60 -10.79 -10.17
CA THR A 80 -2.90 -10.82 -9.49
C THR A 80 -3.68 -9.54 -9.70
N ALA A 81 -3.02 -8.36 -9.70
CA ALA A 81 -3.66 -7.09 -9.99
C ALA A 81 -4.25 -7.07 -11.42
N LEU A 82 -3.53 -7.62 -12.41
CA LEU A 82 -4.02 -7.69 -13.80
C LEU A 82 -5.18 -8.69 -13.96
N VAL A 83 -5.19 -9.76 -13.17
CA VAL A 83 -6.24 -10.80 -13.22
C VAL A 83 -7.47 -10.40 -12.37
N ALA A 84 -7.31 -9.49 -11.41
CA ALA A 84 -8.36 -9.13 -10.45
C ALA A 84 -9.60 -8.53 -11.04
N ASP A 85 -9.43 -7.60 -11.97
CA ASP A 85 -10.56 -6.90 -12.56
C ASP A 85 -11.44 -7.84 -13.42
N HIS A 86 -10.88 -8.96 -13.87
CA HIS A 86 -11.59 -9.98 -14.65
C HIS A 86 -12.14 -11.16 -13.84
N THR A 87 -11.46 -11.56 -12.77
CA THR A 87 -11.83 -12.76 -11.99
C THR A 87 -12.73 -12.46 -10.80
N GLY A 88 -12.71 -11.23 -10.31
CA GLY A 88 -13.44 -10.77 -9.13
C GLY A 88 -12.55 -10.64 -7.91
N ARG A 89 -12.75 -9.56 -7.15
CA ARG A 89 -11.91 -9.18 -5.99
C ARG A 89 -12.04 -10.19 -4.86
N ARG A 90 -13.26 -10.68 -4.59
CA ARG A 90 -13.54 -11.68 -3.55
C ARG A 90 -12.83 -13.00 -3.84
N ARG A 91 -12.85 -13.45 -5.09
CA ARG A 91 -12.21 -14.72 -5.49
C ARG A 91 -10.70 -14.69 -5.30
N ILE A 92 -10.08 -13.54 -5.53
CA ILE A 92 -8.64 -13.38 -5.28
C ILE A 92 -8.32 -13.41 -3.80
N LEU A 93 -9.13 -12.79 -2.94
CA LEU A 93 -8.93 -12.87 -1.49
C LEU A 93 -9.03 -14.32 -1.00
N ILE A 94 -9.99 -15.09 -1.53
CA ILE A 94 -10.11 -16.53 -1.26
C ILE A 94 -8.88 -17.29 -1.74
N LEU A 95 -8.43 -17.07 -2.99
CA LEU A 95 -7.26 -17.72 -3.55
C LEU A 95 -6.00 -17.41 -2.72
N GLY A 96 -5.82 -16.15 -2.33
CA GLY A 96 -4.72 -15.72 -1.46
C GLY A 96 -4.71 -16.44 -0.12
N GLY A 97 -5.86 -16.51 0.56
CA GLY A 97 -5.97 -17.27 1.80
C GLY A 97 -5.71 -18.77 1.63
N MET A 98 -6.15 -19.38 0.53
CA MET A 98 -5.84 -20.79 0.20
C MET A 98 -4.35 -21.00 -0.05
N LEU A 99 -3.69 -20.08 -0.75
CA LEU A 99 -2.24 -20.10 -0.99
C LEU A 99 -1.45 -19.97 0.31
N MET A 100 -1.92 -19.15 1.26
CA MET A 100 -1.35 -19.08 2.61
C MET A 100 -1.51 -20.39 3.39
N VAL A 101 -2.68 -21.03 3.33
CA VAL A 101 -2.89 -22.35 3.97
C VAL A 101 -1.92 -23.37 3.37
N PHE A 102 -1.81 -23.41 2.04
CA PHE A 102 -0.92 -24.30 1.34
C PHE A 102 0.54 -24.10 1.76
N SER A 103 1.05 -22.86 1.77
CA SER A 103 2.43 -22.60 2.15
C SER A 103 2.70 -22.87 3.63
N GLY A 104 1.77 -22.52 4.52
CA GLY A 104 1.85 -22.90 5.93
C GLY A 104 2.01 -24.41 6.10
N LEU A 105 1.20 -25.22 5.41
CA LEU A 105 1.31 -26.68 5.46
C LEU A 105 2.64 -27.18 4.88
N VAL A 106 3.15 -26.59 3.79
CA VAL A 106 4.46 -26.96 3.27
C VAL A 106 5.56 -26.71 4.30
N PHE A 107 5.52 -25.56 4.99
CA PHE A 107 6.47 -25.26 6.05
C PHE A 107 6.32 -26.12 7.30
N VAL A 108 5.15 -26.71 7.55
CA VAL A 108 4.97 -27.68 8.65
C VAL A 108 5.70 -29.00 8.34
N TYR A 109 5.70 -29.46 7.09
CA TYR A 109 6.12 -30.84 6.76
C TYR A 109 7.46 -30.97 6.02
N PHE A 110 7.96 -29.89 5.41
CA PHE A 110 9.15 -29.95 4.56
C PHE A 110 10.30 -29.11 5.12
N GLU A 111 11.51 -29.57 4.88
CA GLU A 111 12.75 -28.85 5.24
C GLU A 111 13.59 -28.47 4.01
N ASN A 112 13.24 -28.98 2.82
CA ASN A 112 14.02 -28.75 1.60
C ASN A 112 13.93 -27.29 1.14
N TYR A 113 15.08 -26.64 0.99
CA TYR A 113 15.21 -25.23 0.64
C TYR A 113 14.36 -24.79 -0.55
N TRP A 114 14.39 -25.56 -1.64
CA TRP A 114 13.70 -25.18 -2.89
C TRP A 114 12.18 -25.37 -2.78
N ILE A 115 11.73 -26.37 -2.02
CA ILE A 115 10.31 -26.59 -1.73
C ILE A 115 9.78 -25.45 -0.85
N LEU A 116 10.52 -25.11 0.20
CA LEU A 116 10.17 -24.00 1.09
C LEU A 116 10.19 -22.66 0.35
N LEU A 117 11.15 -22.44 -0.53
CA LEU A 117 11.25 -21.22 -1.33
C LEU A 117 10.08 -21.11 -2.30
N PHE A 118 9.76 -22.19 -3.02
CA PHE A 118 8.61 -22.24 -3.91
C PHE A 118 7.31 -21.93 -3.15
N ALA A 119 7.11 -22.57 -2.00
CA ALA A 119 5.94 -22.32 -1.16
C ALA A 119 5.89 -20.90 -0.60
N ALA A 120 7.02 -20.30 -0.24
CA ALA A 120 7.05 -18.92 0.25
C ALA A 120 6.74 -17.90 -0.85
N VAL A 121 7.25 -18.12 -2.07
CA VAL A 121 6.97 -17.28 -3.25
C VAL A 121 5.51 -17.41 -3.69
N VAL A 122 5.00 -18.63 -3.82
CA VAL A 122 3.63 -18.89 -4.32
C VAL A 122 2.58 -18.61 -3.25
N GLY A 123 2.90 -18.91 -1.99
CA GLY A 123 2.02 -18.75 -0.83
C GLY A 123 2.05 -17.38 -0.18
N VAL A 124 2.81 -16.44 -0.73
CA VAL A 124 2.92 -15.04 -0.24
C VAL A 124 3.32 -14.99 1.23
N ILE A 125 4.34 -15.75 1.59
CA ILE A 125 4.95 -15.63 2.92
C ILE A 125 5.78 -14.36 2.92
N SER A 126 5.30 -13.35 3.65
CA SER A 126 6.03 -12.11 3.83
C SER A 126 7.28 -12.31 4.69
N ALA A 127 8.41 -12.51 4.01
CA ALA A 127 9.74 -12.61 4.59
C ALA A 127 10.14 -11.39 5.44
N THR A 128 9.57 -10.23 5.15
CA THR A 128 9.89 -8.96 5.81
C THR A 128 8.84 -8.55 6.85
N GLY A 129 7.75 -9.31 7.00
CA GLY A 129 6.64 -9.03 7.92
C GLY A 129 5.70 -7.89 7.50
N GLY A 130 5.91 -7.33 6.31
CA GLY A 130 5.05 -6.29 5.74
C GLY A 130 4.05 -6.83 4.72
N ASP A 131 2.98 -6.09 4.51
CA ASP A 131 1.99 -6.38 3.47
C ASP A 131 2.44 -5.77 2.14
N PHE A 132 3.17 -6.55 1.34
CA PHE A 132 3.57 -6.15 0.00
C PHE A 132 2.74 -6.94 -1.01
N GLY A 133 2.04 -6.23 -1.89
CA GLY A 133 1.46 -6.84 -3.09
C GLY A 133 0.00 -6.51 -3.36
N PRO A 134 -0.72 -7.41 -4.06
CA PRO A 134 -1.99 -7.10 -4.72
C PRO A 134 -3.15 -7.07 -3.74
N PHE A 135 -3.03 -7.81 -2.62
CA PHE A 135 -4.05 -7.89 -1.59
C PHE A 135 -4.36 -6.52 -1.04
N ARG A 136 -3.32 -5.75 -0.67
CA ARG A 136 -3.49 -4.41 -0.16
C ARG A 136 -4.23 -3.51 -1.15
N SER A 137 -3.85 -3.51 -2.43
CA SER A 137 -4.50 -2.70 -3.46
C SER A 137 -5.96 -3.13 -3.72
N ILE A 138 -6.24 -4.42 -3.70
CA ILE A 138 -7.58 -4.98 -3.87
C ILE A 138 -8.46 -4.66 -2.64
N GLU A 139 -7.92 -4.78 -1.44
CA GLU A 139 -8.61 -4.48 -0.19
C GLU A 139 -8.91 -2.97 -0.07
N GLU A 140 -7.92 -2.10 -0.33
CA GLU A 140 -8.09 -0.64 -0.32
C GLU A 140 -9.09 -0.17 -1.37
N SER A 141 -9.06 -0.73 -2.58
CA SER A 141 -10.04 -0.41 -3.63
C SER A 141 -11.44 -0.96 -3.31
N THR A 142 -11.54 -2.12 -2.67
CA THR A 142 -12.82 -2.68 -2.21
C THR A 142 -13.42 -1.82 -1.11
N LEU A 143 -12.64 -1.44 -0.10
CA LEU A 143 -13.09 -0.54 0.95
C LEU A 143 -13.52 0.82 0.38
N SER A 144 -12.74 1.39 -0.53
CA SER A 144 -13.06 2.67 -1.15
C SER A 144 -14.39 2.65 -1.92
N HIS A 145 -14.79 1.51 -2.49
CA HIS A 145 -16.08 1.30 -3.15
C HIS A 145 -17.23 1.09 -2.16
N LEU A 146 -16.96 0.49 -1.00
CA LEU A 146 -17.97 0.26 0.03
C LEU A 146 -18.26 1.53 0.86
N THR A 147 -17.29 2.45 0.94
CA THR A 147 -17.37 3.68 1.75
C THR A 147 -17.81 4.90 0.96
N GLU A 148 -18.49 5.82 1.63
CA GLU A 148 -18.77 7.17 1.12
C GLU A 148 -17.53 8.07 1.22
N PRO A 149 -17.42 9.14 0.41
CA PRO A 149 -16.28 10.07 0.45
C PRO A 149 -16.00 10.65 1.85
N SER A 150 -17.04 10.89 2.66
CA SER A 150 -16.95 11.42 4.02
C SER A 150 -16.42 10.42 5.05
N THR A 151 -16.68 9.12 4.84
CA THR A 151 -16.33 8.04 5.80
C THR A 151 -15.08 7.25 5.39
N ARG A 152 -14.65 7.36 4.12
CA ARG A 152 -13.53 6.60 3.54
C ARG A 152 -12.23 6.74 4.32
N ALA A 153 -11.87 7.96 4.73
CA ALA A 153 -10.62 8.22 5.44
C ALA A 153 -10.56 7.48 6.80
N ASP A 154 -11.66 7.47 7.53
CA ASP A 154 -11.78 6.77 8.82
C ASP A 154 -11.64 5.26 8.64
N VAL A 155 -12.34 4.70 7.66
CA VAL A 155 -12.32 3.25 7.38
C VAL A 155 -10.93 2.80 6.94
N LEU A 156 -10.26 3.55 6.06
CA LEU A 156 -8.88 3.25 5.66
C LEU A 156 -7.90 3.38 6.83
N SER A 157 -8.13 4.33 7.74
CA SER A 157 -7.31 4.50 8.95
C SER A 157 -7.45 3.28 9.87
N TRP A 158 -8.66 2.81 10.13
CA TRP A 158 -8.90 1.59 10.92
C TRP A 158 -8.38 0.34 10.23
N TYR A 159 -8.51 0.24 8.91
CA TYR A 159 -7.93 -0.82 8.11
C TYR A 159 -6.42 -0.93 8.32
N VAL A 160 -5.69 0.19 8.33
CA VAL A 160 -4.23 0.20 8.62
C VAL A 160 -3.96 -0.08 10.09
N ALA A 161 -4.65 0.59 11.02
CA ALA A 161 -4.40 0.49 12.45
C ALA A 161 -4.59 -0.94 12.98
N THR A 162 -5.71 -1.59 12.64
CA THR A 162 -5.99 -2.98 13.05
C THR A 162 -4.98 -3.96 12.48
N SER A 163 -4.54 -3.75 11.23
CA SER A 163 -3.53 -4.60 10.60
C SER A 163 -2.17 -4.51 11.32
N THR A 164 -1.75 -3.31 11.74
CA THR A 164 -0.51 -3.11 12.51
C THR A 164 -0.61 -3.71 13.91
N LEU A 165 -1.77 -3.57 14.56
CA LEU A 165 -2.06 -4.26 15.82
C LEU A 165 -2.02 -5.77 15.64
N GLY A 166 -2.55 -6.29 14.53
CA GLY A 166 -2.43 -7.70 14.13
C GLY A 166 -0.98 -8.15 14.12
N SER A 167 -0.09 -7.45 13.42
CA SER A 167 1.35 -7.76 13.40
C SER A 167 1.99 -7.71 14.78
N ALA A 168 1.64 -6.72 15.62
CA ALA A 168 2.16 -6.60 16.98
C ALA A 168 1.76 -7.80 17.84
N VAL A 169 0.48 -8.16 17.85
CA VAL A 169 -0.03 -9.30 18.63
C VAL A 169 0.49 -10.63 18.06
N GLY A 170 0.56 -10.76 16.73
CA GLY A 170 1.09 -11.96 16.08
C GLY A 170 2.55 -12.21 16.45
N THR A 171 3.36 -11.15 16.49
CA THR A 171 4.78 -11.23 16.88
C THR A 171 4.93 -11.62 18.35
N GLU A 172 4.12 -11.04 19.23
CA GLU A 172 4.10 -11.37 20.65
C GLU A 172 3.71 -12.83 20.91
N VAL A 173 2.63 -13.27 20.26
CA VAL A 173 2.14 -14.65 20.36
C VAL A 173 3.18 -15.61 19.78
N GLY A 174 3.77 -15.30 18.62
CA GLY A 174 4.85 -16.10 18.03
C GLY A 174 6.02 -16.30 18.98
N GLY A 175 6.54 -15.22 19.58
CA GLY A 175 7.67 -15.29 20.51
C GLY A 175 7.36 -16.12 21.77
N ARG A 176 6.20 -15.89 22.40
CA ARG A 176 5.81 -16.65 23.60
C ARG A 176 5.53 -18.11 23.30
N MET A 177 4.91 -18.39 22.17
CA MET A 177 4.50 -19.75 21.83
C MET A 177 5.69 -20.63 21.49
N VAL A 178 6.73 -20.13 20.83
CA VAL A 178 8.00 -20.87 20.65
C VAL A 178 8.58 -21.29 22.00
N HIS A 179 8.64 -20.36 22.96
CA HIS A 179 9.12 -20.66 24.31
C HIS A 179 8.23 -21.68 25.05
N VAL A 180 6.91 -21.59 24.92
CA VAL A 180 5.95 -22.54 25.53
C VAL A 180 6.10 -23.94 24.92
N LEU A 181 6.20 -24.04 23.59
CA LEU A 181 6.34 -25.31 22.87
C LEU A 181 7.64 -26.02 23.25
N GLN A 182 8.75 -25.29 23.33
CA GLN A 182 10.04 -25.82 23.80
C GLN A 182 9.93 -26.36 25.24
N ARG A 183 9.27 -25.63 26.15
CA ARG A 183 9.09 -26.05 27.55
C ARG A 183 8.22 -27.29 27.71
N LEU A 184 7.13 -27.39 26.94
CA LEU A 184 6.13 -28.43 27.10
C LEU A 184 6.55 -29.76 26.45
N ARG A 185 7.19 -29.71 25.28
CA ARG A 185 7.53 -30.92 24.52
C ARG A 185 8.96 -31.40 24.70
N GLY A 186 9.86 -30.56 25.22
CA GLY A 186 11.30 -30.86 25.26
C GLY A 186 11.90 -31.17 23.87
N GLY A 187 11.17 -30.81 22.81
CA GLY A 187 11.52 -31.04 21.41
C GLY A 187 12.61 -30.09 20.93
N THR A 188 13.07 -30.31 19.70
CA THR A 188 14.06 -29.43 19.08
C THR A 188 13.47 -28.04 18.79
N VAL A 189 14.31 -27.02 18.74
CA VAL A 189 13.88 -25.65 18.36
C VAL A 189 13.22 -25.65 16.98
N THR A 190 13.70 -26.50 16.06
CA THR A 190 13.16 -26.69 14.71
C THR A 190 11.72 -27.19 14.71
N GLU A 191 11.38 -28.17 15.57
CA GLU A 191 10.00 -28.65 15.71
C GLU A 191 9.05 -27.54 16.20
N ALA A 192 9.50 -26.72 17.15
CA ALA A 192 8.73 -25.58 17.62
C ALA A 192 8.48 -24.58 16.47
N TYR A 193 9.46 -24.36 15.59
CA TYR A 193 9.27 -23.53 14.39
C TYR A 193 8.31 -24.14 13.38
N HIS A 194 8.37 -25.44 13.11
CA HIS A 194 7.37 -26.12 12.26
C HIS A 194 5.96 -25.94 12.82
N ASP A 195 5.78 -26.10 14.14
CA ASP A 195 4.49 -25.91 14.81
C ASP A 195 3.95 -24.47 14.66
N MET A 196 4.81 -23.46 14.46
CA MET A 196 4.37 -22.07 14.22
C MET A 196 3.66 -21.87 12.89
N PHE A 197 3.98 -22.68 11.90
CA PHE A 197 3.32 -22.58 10.60
C PHE A 197 1.89 -23.11 10.61
N TRP A 198 1.46 -23.85 11.65
CA TRP A 198 0.04 -24.14 11.89
C TRP A 198 -0.77 -22.89 12.19
N ILE A 199 -0.20 -21.93 12.92
CA ILE A 199 -0.86 -20.65 13.18
C ILE A 199 -1.01 -19.86 11.88
N TYR A 200 0.03 -19.87 11.04
CA TYR A 200 -0.03 -19.24 9.73
C TYR A 200 -1.14 -19.85 8.86
N ALA A 201 -1.21 -21.19 8.79
CA ALA A 201 -2.26 -21.89 8.06
C ALA A 201 -3.66 -21.64 8.64
N LEU A 202 -3.82 -21.63 9.97
CA LEU A 202 -5.09 -21.33 10.64
C LEU A 202 -5.59 -19.92 10.32
N MET A 203 -4.70 -18.92 10.38
CA MET A 203 -5.04 -17.54 10.03
C MET A 203 -5.37 -17.39 8.55
N GLY A 204 -4.66 -18.10 7.66
CA GLY A 204 -5.00 -18.17 6.23
C GLY A 204 -6.40 -18.74 6.01
N ALA A 205 -6.77 -19.82 6.71
CA ALA A 205 -8.11 -20.38 6.66
C ALA A 205 -9.17 -19.40 7.19
N LEU A 206 -8.87 -18.66 8.27
CA LEU A 206 -9.77 -17.63 8.78
C LEU A 206 -9.96 -16.48 7.77
N SER A 207 -8.90 -16.05 7.07
CA SER A 207 -9.00 -15.08 5.98
C SER A 207 -9.86 -15.60 4.82
N VAL A 208 -9.77 -16.89 4.47
CA VAL A 208 -10.68 -17.53 3.48
C VAL A 208 -12.12 -17.48 3.98
N VAL A 209 -12.37 -17.82 5.23
CA VAL A 209 -13.71 -17.78 5.83
C VAL A 209 -14.29 -16.37 5.75
N CYS A 210 -13.52 -15.33 6.13
CA CYS A 210 -13.94 -13.94 5.99
C CYS A 210 -14.31 -13.60 4.55
N ALA A 211 -13.48 -13.98 3.58
CA ALA A 211 -13.72 -13.71 2.16
C ALA A 211 -14.92 -14.49 1.60
N LEU A 212 -15.22 -15.68 2.13
CA LEU A 212 -16.41 -16.44 1.75
C LEU A 212 -17.71 -15.78 2.24
N PHE A 213 -17.68 -15.05 3.35
CA PHE A 213 -18.84 -14.31 3.87
C PHE A 213 -19.04 -12.92 3.25
N MET A 214 -18.09 -12.44 2.44
CA MET A 214 -18.24 -11.17 1.72
C MET A 214 -19.37 -11.27 0.69
N SER A 215 -20.18 -10.22 0.59
CA SER A 215 -21.27 -10.14 -0.38
C SER A 215 -20.78 -9.78 -1.79
N ASP A 216 -21.65 -9.94 -2.79
CA ASP A 216 -21.36 -9.55 -4.18
C ASP A 216 -21.20 -8.02 -4.36
N LYS A 217 -21.43 -7.22 -3.30
CA LYS A 217 -21.13 -5.78 -3.28
C LYS A 217 -19.65 -5.46 -3.34
N CYS A 218 -18.79 -6.43 -2.99
CA CYS A 218 -17.35 -6.28 -3.05
C CYS A 218 -16.77 -6.47 -4.45
N GLU A 219 -17.58 -6.93 -5.41
CA GLU A 219 -17.14 -7.17 -6.79
C GLU A 219 -17.11 -5.89 -7.63
N SER A 220 -16.25 -5.87 -8.65
CA SER A 220 -16.16 -4.73 -9.58
C SER A 220 -17.48 -4.53 -10.35
N PRO A 221 -17.94 -3.28 -10.57
CA PRO A 221 -19.16 -2.98 -11.34
C PRO A 221 -19.20 -3.65 -12.73
N ALA A 222 -18.04 -3.79 -13.38
CA ALA A 222 -17.90 -4.46 -14.67
C ALA A 222 -18.39 -5.93 -14.66
N LEU A 223 -18.29 -6.62 -13.52
CA LEU A 223 -18.76 -7.99 -13.33
C LEU A 223 -20.22 -8.08 -12.88
N ARG A 224 -20.80 -6.98 -12.38
CA ARG A 224 -22.20 -6.89 -11.95
C ARG A 224 -23.18 -6.69 -13.11
N GLY A 225 -22.66 -6.44 -14.32
CA GLY A 225 -23.47 -6.30 -15.53
C GLY A 225 -24.19 -4.95 -15.66
N ASP A 226 -23.89 -3.98 -14.79
CA ASP A 226 -24.44 -2.62 -14.90
C ASP A 226 -23.75 -1.87 -16.06
N SER A 227 -24.32 -1.98 -17.25
CA SER A 227 -23.83 -1.36 -18.48
C SER A 227 -23.96 0.17 -18.51
N ASN A 228 -24.43 0.81 -17.43
CA ASN A 228 -24.73 2.24 -17.40
C ASN A 228 -23.61 3.11 -16.78
N ASP A 229 -22.54 2.52 -16.25
CA ASP A 229 -21.52 3.26 -15.49
C ASP A 229 -20.11 3.19 -16.11
N LYS A 230 -20.03 3.01 -17.43
CA LYS A 230 -18.77 3.04 -18.18
C LYS A 230 -18.08 4.42 -18.18
N SER A 231 -18.74 5.46 -17.67
CA SER A 231 -18.17 6.81 -17.51
C SER A 231 -17.35 7.00 -16.22
N ALA A 232 -17.49 6.13 -15.22
CA ALA A 232 -16.80 6.31 -13.93
C ALA A 232 -15.42 5.63 -13.86
N GLU A 233 -15.11 4.69 -14.76
CA GLU A 233 -13.82 3.96 -14.76
C GLU A 233 -12.65 4.74 -15.42
N SER A 234 -12.90 5.92 -15.99
CA SER A 234 -11.87 6.76 -16.61
C SER A 234 -11.76 8.19 -16.09
N ASP A 235 -12.60 8.62 -15.15
CA ASP A 235 -12.50 9.93 -14.50
C ASP A 235 -11.96 9.79 -13.05
N PRO A 236 -10.69 10.13 -12.80
CA PRO A 236 -10.24 10.37 -11.45
C PRO A 236 -10.69 11.77 -11.02
N LEU A 237 -11.43 11.85 -9.90
CA LEU A 237 -11.42 13.00 -9.00
C LEU A 237 -11.80 14.36 -9.65
N LEU A 238 -13.00 14.47 -10.21
CA LEU A 238 -13.60 15.79 -10.47
C LEU A 238 -14.34 16.29 -9.22
N GLY A 239 -13.89 17.45 -8.73
CA GLY A 239 -14.51 18.18 -7.65
C GLY A 239 -15.95 18.53 -7.97
N SER A 240 -16.80 18.40 -6.96
CA SER A 240 -18.15 18.96 -6.97
C SER A 240 -18.06 20.49 -6.91
N MET A 241 -17.92 21.13 -8.07
CA MET A 241 -18.28 22.53 -8.26
C MET A 241 -19.46 22.55 -9.24
N GLN A 242 -20.63 22.76 -8.66
CA GLN A 242 -21.91 22.87 -9.33
C GLN A 242 -21.93 24.14 -10.19
N GLU A 243 -21.74 24.05 -11.50
CA GLU A 243 -22.17 25.11 -12.41
C GLU A 243 -23.69 24.96 -12.69
N PRO A 244 -24.48 26.03 -12.63
CA PRO A 244 -25.91 25.97 -12.90
C PRO A 244 -26.16 25.74 -14.41
N PRO A 245 -27.21 24.99 -14.78
CA PRO A 245 -27.50 24.73 -16.19
C PRO A 245 -27.91 26.01 -16.90
N ILE A 246 -27.24 26.29 -18.02
CA ILE A 246 -27.65 27.29 -19.01
C ILE A 246 -29.00 26.83 -19.56
N GLY A 247 -30.06 27.55 -19.18
CA GLY A 247 -31.42 27.29 -19.62
C GLY A 247 -31.59 27.56 -21.11
N ASP A 248 -32.28 26.62 -21.76
CA ASP A 248 -32.76 26.71 -23.13
C ASP A 248 -33.51 28.02 -23.39
N ILE A 249 -33.03 28.80 -24.37
CA ILE A 249 -33.82 29.87 -24.97
C ILE A 249 -34.83 29.21 -25.91
N GLN A 250 -35.98 28.86 -25.36
CA GLN A 250 -37.21 28.60 -26.10
C GLN A 250 -37.61 29.90 -26.82
N ARG A 251 -37.47 29.95 -28.15
CA ARG A 251 -38.23 30.88 -29.00
C ARG A 251 -39.42 30.13 -29.58
N ASP A 252 -40.58 30.35 -28.98
CA ASP A 252 -41.87 30.06 -29.58
C ASP A 252 -42.04 30.84 -30.88
N VAL A 253 -42.24 30.15 -32.00
CA VAL A 253 -43.06 30.65 -33.11
C VAL A 253 -43.91 29.51 -33.66
N ILE A 254 -45.20 29.77 -33.59
CA ILE A 254 -46.37 29.02 -34.05
C ILE A 254 -46.36 28.82 -35.58
N ALA A 255 -46.71 27.63 -36.06
CA ALA A 255 -47.80 27.38 -37.04
C ALA A 255 -47.58 26.09 -37.86
N ASP A 256 -48.38 25.05 -37.56
CA ASP A 256 -48.80 24.06 -38.55
C ASP A 256 -49.91 24.65 -39.43
N GLY A 257 -49.97 24.26 -40.71
CA GLY A 257 -51.15 24.52 -41.53
C GLY A 257 -50.91 24.42 -43.04
N GLU A 258 -51.28 23.26 -43.58
CA GLU A 258 -51.42 22.94 -45.00
C GLU A 258 -52.19 24.00 -45.81
N ALA A 259 -51.82 24.20 -47.09
CA ALA A 259 -52.74 24.16 -48.24
C ALA A 259 -52.12 24.69 -49.55
N GLN A 260 -52.24 23.84 -50.58
CA GLN A 260 -52.68 24.15 -51.95
C GLN A 260 -51.79 24.95 -52.93
N ASN A 261 -51.55 24.30 -54.07
CA ASN A 261 -51.94 24.70 -55.43
C ASN A 261 -50.84 24.74 -56.51
N GLU A 262 -50.94 23.77 -57.40
CA GLU A 262 -50.93 23.89 -58.87
C GLU A 262 -49.77 24.56 -59.64
N SER A 263 -49.07 23.68 -60.37
CA SER A 263 -49.01 23.67 -61.85
C SER A 263 -47.77 24.21 -62.59
N HIS A 264 -47.45 23.42 -63.63
CA HIS A 264 -46.74 23.72 -64.88
C HIS A 264 -45.21 23.60 -65.00
N ALA A 265 -44.85 22.52 -65.70
CA ALA A 265 -44.10 22.49 -66.96
C ALA A 265 -42.56 22.60 -66.93
N SER A 266 -41.94 21.43 -67.12
CA SER A 266 -41.04 21.02 -68.23
C SER A 266 -39.85 21.89 -68.70
N PRO A 267 -38.82 21.21 -69.25
CA PRO A 267 -37.41 21.50 -68.96
C PRO A 267 -36.68 22.12 -70.15
N SER A 268 -35.65 22.92 -69.91
CA SER A 268 -34.41 22.91 -70.71
C SER A 268 -33.38 23.90 -70.18
N ASP A 269 -32.12 23.57 -70.46
CA ASP A 269 -30.97 24.46 -70.61
C ASP A 269 -30.14 24.82 -69.37
N MET A 270 -29.15 23.93 -69.14
CA MET A 270 -27.73 24.26 -69.28
C MET A 270 -27.29 25.63 -68.72
N ASP A 271 -26.66 25.65 -67.54
CA ASP A 271 -25.22 25.42 -67.41
C ASP A 271 -24.71 25.86 -66.02
N ALA A 272 -23.71 25.10 -65.55
CA ALA A 272 -22.71 25.48 -64.56
C ALA A 272 -23.13 25.51 -63.06
N VAL A 273 -22.77 24.45 -62.32
CA VAL A 273 -21.49 24.38 -61.56
C VAL A 273 -21.55 23.26 -60.50
N ARG A 274 -20.49 22.42 -60.52
CA ARG A 274 -19.95 21.54 -59.44
C ARG A 274 -20.65 20.21 -59.11
N GLN A 275 -20.22 19.19 -59.84
CA GLN A 275 -19.54 18.00 -59.31
C GLN A 275 -19.95 17.53 -57.89
N GLN A 276 -21.01 16.74 -57.84
CA GLN A 276 -21.25 15.76 -56.79
C GLN A 276 -20.60 14.44 -57.23
N ASP A 277 -19.53 14.04 -56.56
CA ASP A 277 -19.06 12.66 -56.57
C ASP A 277 -19.05 12.15 -55.12
N ILE A 278 -20.07 11.33 -54.82
CA ILE A 278 -20.00 10.10 -54.04
C ILE A 278 -19.22 10.23 -52.71
N LEU A 279 -19.94 10.52 -51.61
CA LEU A 279 -19.43 10.28 -50.26
C LEU A 279 -19.28 8.76 -50.04
N PRO A 280 -18.07 8.23 -49.77
CA PRO A 280 -17.90 6.85 -49.35
C PRO A 280 -18.41 6.72 -47.91
N THR A 281 -19.11 5.62 -47.67
CA THR A 281 -19.37 5.03 -46.36
C THR A 281 -18.19 5.27 -45.40
N SER A 282 -18.46 5.87 -44.23
CA SER A 282 -17.50 6.03 -43.16
C SER A 282 -16.78 4.69 -42.92
N PRO A 283 -15.45 4.66 -42.84
CA PRO A 283 -14.74 3.42 -42.64
C PRO A 283 -15.16 2.84 -41.29
N VAL A 284 -15.57 1.57 -41.32
CA VAL A 284 -15.49 0.65 -40.18
C VAL A 284 -14.24 1.01 -39.40
N GLY A 285 -14.43 1.44 -38.15
CA GLY A 285 -13.36 1.88 -37.26
C GLY A 285 -12.25 0.85 -37.34
N ARG A 286 -11.10 1.28 -37.85
CA ARG A 286 -9.87 0.50 -37.78
C ARG A 286 -9.69 0.17 -36.31
N ASP A 287 -9.59 -1.12 -36.01
CA ASP A 287 -9.04 -1.59 -34.75
C ASP A 287 -7.73 -0.82 -34.51
N GLU A 288 -7.79 0.19 -33.64
CA GLU A 288 -6.57 0.78 -33.12
C GLU A 288 -5.80 -0.39 -32.49
N PRO A 289 -4.51 -0.56 -32.81
CA PRO A 289 -3.73 -1.61 -32.20
C PRO A 289 -3.80 -1.38 -30.69
N ARG A 290 -4.44 -2.30 -29.96
CA ARG A 290 -4.55 -2.32 -28.50
C ARG A 290 -3.15 -2.06 -27.94
N ARG A 291 -2.86 -0.79 -27.64
CA ARG A 291 -1.59 -0.39 -27.04
C ARG A 291 -1.51 -1.10 -25.71
N ASN A 292 -0.44 -1.87 -25.51
CA ASN A 292 -0.22 -2.62 -24.28
C ASN A 292 -0.46 -1.71 -23.06
N PRO A 293 -1.41 -2.05 -22.16
CA PRO A 293 -1.85 -1.16 -21.07
C PRO A 293 -0.71 -0.79 -20.10
N ILE A 294 0.33 -1.61 -20.06
CA ILE A 294 1.52 -1.41 -19.21
C ILE A 294 2.41 -0.27 -19.73
N PHE A 295 2.57 -0.12 -21.05
CA PHE A 295 3.41 0.93 -21.64
C PHE A 295 2.67 2.24 -21.91
N GLY A 296 1.34 2.21 -22.06
CA GLY A 296 0.51 3.41 -22.20
C GLY A 296 0.56 4.34 -20.98
N ARG A 297 0.67 3.78 -19.77
CA ARG A 297 0.76 4.55 -18.51
C ARG A 297 2.01 5.44 -18.40
N PHE A 298 3.14 5.03 -18.99
CA PHE A 298 4.35 5.86 -19.03
C PHE A 298 4.24 7.04 -20.01
N SER A 299 3.41 6.91 -21.05
CA SER A 299 3.20 7.96 -22.05
C SER A 299 2.26 9.08 -21.60
N GLN A 300 1.65 8.95 -20.41
CA GLN A 300 0.71 9.93 -19.85
C GLN A 300 1.34 10.92 -18.87
N ILE A 301 2.62 10.73 -18.48
CA ILE A 301 3.27 11.61 -17.50
C ILE A 301 4.00 12.75 -18.23
N SER A 302 3.67 13.99 -17.87
CA SER A 302 4.31 15.21 -18.38
C SER A 302 5.80 15.28 -18.05
N LYS A 303 6.56 16.00 -18.88
CA LYS A 303 8.04 16.10 -18.73
C LYS A 303 8.43 16.78 -17.41
N GLU A 304 7.61 17.71 -16.95
CA GLU A 304 7.78 18.45 -15.69
C GLU A 304 7.61 17.50 -14.49
N SER A 305 6.49 16.76 -14.42
CA SER A 305 6.25 15.75 -13.38
C SER A 305 7.30 14.64 -13.41
N LEU A 306 7.70 14.19 -14.60
CA LEU A 306 8.68 13.13 -14.77
C LEU A 306 10.06 13.53 -14.25
N ALA A 307 10.51 14.76 -14.50
CA ALA A 307 11.82 15.24 -14.03
C ALA A 307 11.90 15.30 -12.50
N VAL A 308 10.83 15.71 -11.83
CA VAL A 308 10.71 15.70 -10.36
C VAL A 308 10.62 14.26 -9.84
N SER A 309 9.78 13.44 -10.47
CA SER A 309 9.55 12.05 -10.07
C SER A 309 10.79 11.18 -10.17
N ILE A 310 11.61 11.32 -11.23
CA ILE A 310 12.86 10.56 -11.38
C ILE A 310 13.84 10.85 -10.23
N LYS A 311 14.02 12.12 -9.86
CA LYS A 311 14.88 12.50 -8.73
C LYS A 311 14.38 11.87 -7.43
N LEU A 312 13.07 11.91 -7.22
CA LEU A 312 12.43 11.30 -6.05
C LEU A 312 12.56 9.77 -6.06
N TRP A 313 12.39 9.11 -7.20
CA TRP A 313 12.48 7.66 -7.33
C TRP A 313 13.88 7.12 -7.06
N ILE A 314 14.93 7.81 -7.52
CA ILE A 314 16.32 7.43 -7.21
C ILE A 314 16.56 7.49 -5.70
N LEU A 315 16.13 8.58 -5.07
CA LEU A 315 16.23 8.76 -3.63
C LEU A 315 15.45 7.68 -2.86
N LEU A 316 14.19 7.43 -3.23
CA LEU A 316 13.35 6.41 -2.59
C LEU A 316 13.86 4.98 -2.81
N ALA A 317 14.49 4.70 -3.95
CA ALA A 317 15.13 3.42 -4.19
C ALA A 317 16.30 3.19 -3.21
N ILE A 318 17.09 4.22 -2.91
CA ILE A 318 18.19 4.14 -1.94
C ILE A 318 17.66 3.85 -0.52
N ASP A 319 16.64 4.60 -0.08
CA ASP A 319 15.97 4.35 1.21
C ASP A 319 15.46 2.91 1.31
N SER A 320 14.87 2.41 0.23
CA SER A 320 14.18 1.13 0.26
C SER A 320 15.11 -0.06 0.12
N LEU A 321 16.21 0.11 -0.62
CA LEU A 321 17.34 -0.82 -0.58
C LEU A 321 17.86 -0.97 0.85
N ALA A 322 18.08 0.15 1.54
CA ALA A 322 18.55 0.15 2.93
C ALA A 322 17.54 -0.51 3.87
N ASP A 323 16.25 -0.21 3.76
CA ASP A 323 15.20 -0.88 4.54
C ASP A 323 15.14 -2.39 4.27
N GLY A 324 15.35 -2.82 3.02
CA GLY A 324 15.50 -4.22 2.67
C GLY A 324 16.72 -4.89 3.32
N MET A 325 17.86 -4.19 3.40
CA MET A 325 19.07 -4.71 4.05
C MET A 325 18.86 -4.98 5.53
N VAL A 326 18.10 -4.14 6.21
CA VAL A 326 17.84 -4.24 7.65
C VAL A 326 16.37 -4.51 7.94
N SER A 327 15.76 -5.43 7.19
CA SER A 327 14.36 -5.83 7.41
C SER A 327 14.13 -6.33 8.84
N TYR A 328 12.87 -6.34 9.30
CA TYR A 328 12.55 -6.77 10.66
C TYR A 328 12.97 -8.21 10.95
N ALA A 329 12.76 -9.13 10.00
CA ALA A 329 13.21 -10.52 10.13
C ALA A 329 14.74 -10.64 10.25
N LEU A 330 15.51 -9.88 9.45
CA LEU A 330 16.97 -9.86 9.53
C LEU A 330 17.47 -9.14 10.78
N THR A 331 16.75 -8.13 11.26
CA THR A 331 17.04 -7.45 12.52
C THR A 331 16.85 -8.38 13.71
N ASN A 332 15.79 -9.19 13.70
CA ASN A 332 15.56 -10.24 14.69
C ASN A 332 16.67 -11.29 14.67
N TYR A 333 17.04 -11.74 13.47
CA TYR A 333 18.14 -12.68 13.29
C TYR A 333 19.48 -12.14 13.84
N TYR A 334 19.77 -10.86 13.57
CA TYR A 334 20.95 -10.18 14.10
C TYR A 334 20.93 -10.08 15.63
N LEU A 335 19.80 -9.68 16.23
CA LEU A 335 19.66 -9.56 17.69
C LEU A 335 19.80 -10.92 18.38
N ALA A 336 19.18 -11.96 17.83
CA ALA A 336 19.32 -13.34 18.31
C ALA A 336 20.79 -13.77 18.29
N ARG A 337 21.49 -13.56 17.17
CA ARG A 337 22.90 -13.95 17.01
C ARG A 337 23.86 -13.13 17.89
N LYS A 338 23.61 -11.83 18.05
CA LYS A 338 24.48 -10.91 18.79
C LYS A 338 24.38 -11.10 20.30
N PHE A 339 23.17 -11.28 20.82
CA PHE A 339 22.89 -11.26 22.26
C PHE A 339 22.36 -12.58 22.82
N GLY A 340 22.09 -13.58 21.97
CA GLY A 340 21.53 -14.87 22.41
C GLY A 340 20.14 -14.72 23.03
N LEU A 341 19.34 -13.78 22.54
CA LEU A 341 18.01 -13.51 23.10
C LEU A 341 17.06 -14.68 22.82
N ALA A 342 16.26 -15.02 23.85
CA ALA A 342 15.14 -15.93 23.67
C ALA A 342 14.10 -15.35 22.71
N GLU A 343 13.39 -16.22 22.00
CA GLU A 343 12.37 -15.85 21.01
C GLU A 343 11.22 -15.07 21.65
N SER A 344 10.91 -15.33 22.92
CA SER A 344 9.93 -14.55 23.68
C SER A 344 10.35 -13.11 23.86
N ALA A 345 11.64 -12.85 24.15
CA ALA A 345 12.16 -11.49 24.32
C ALA A 345 12.20 -10.75 22.97
N LEU A 346 12.54 -11.44 21.88
CA LEU A 346 12.42 -10.87 20.53
C LEU A 346 10.96 -10.54 20.21
N GLY A 347 10.02 -11.40 20.60
CA GLY A 347 8.58 -11.15 20.53
C GLY A 347 8.17 -9.85 21.24
N ASP A 348 8.54 -9.71 22.52
CA ASP A 348 8.25 -8.53 23.34
C ASP A 348 8.80 -7.24 22.68
N ILE A 349 10.06 -7.27 22.23
CA ILE A 349 10.75 -6.14 21.59
C ILE A 349 10.03 -5.74 20.29
N MET A 350 9.72 -6.72 19.45
CA MET A 350 9.15 -6.46 18.12
C MET A 350 7.68 -6.08 18.18
N SER A 351 6.91 -6.68 19.09
CA SER A 351 5.54 -6.27 19.37
C SER A 351 5.48 -4.81 19.83
N THR A 352 6.35 -4.44 20.78
CA THR A 352 6.48 -3.05 21.24
C THR A 352 6.86 -2.11 20.10
N SER A 353 7.75 -2.55 19.21
CA SER A 353 8.14 -1.78 18.02
C SER A 353 6.96 -1.55 17.08
N TYR A 354 6.15 -2.57 16.78
CA TYR A 354 4.94 -2.42 15.96
C TYR A 354 3.87 -1.52 16.62
N LEU A 355 3.71 -1.58 17.95
CA LEU A 355 2.82 -0.68 18.68
C LEU A 355 3.29 0.78 18.58
N LEU A 356 4.59 1.01 18.78
CA LEU A 356 5.20 2.33 18.65
C LEU A 356 5.04 2.87 17.23
N MET A 357 5.23 2.03 16.21
CA MET A 357 4.98 2.36 14.82
C MET A 357 3.54 2.82 14.56
N ALA A 358 2.55 2.10 15.10
CA ALA A 358 1.15 2.46 14.96
C ALA A 358 0.87 3.83 15.57
N ILE A 359 1.32 4.06 16.81
CA ILE A 359 1.14 5.33 17.52
C ILE A 359 1.80 6.48 16.75
N SER A 360 3.06 6.32 16.34
CA SER A 360 3.79 7.36 15.60
C SER A 360 3.15 7.73 14.27
N SER A 361 2.57 6.76 13.56
CA SER A 361 1.91 7.02 12.27
C SER A 361 0.73 8.00 12.38
N ILE A 362 0.04 8.02 13.52
CA ILE A 362 -1.07 8.94 13.80
C ILE A 362 -0.55 10.38 13.91
N PHE A 363 0.62 10.58 14.50
CA PHE A 363 1.23 11.90 14.70
C PHE A 363 1.90 12.47 13.43
N ALA A 364 2.06 11.68 12.37
CA ALA A 364 2.73 12.11 11.14
C ALA A 364 2.02 13.28 10.45
N GLY A 365 0.68 13.24 10.35
CA GLY A 365 -0.12 14.28 9.70
C GLY A 365 -0.06 15.64 10.42
N PRO A 366 -0.34 15.71 11.73
CA PRO A 366 -0.18 16.93 12.51
C PRO A 366 1.23 17.52 12.42
N LEU A 367 2.27 16.68 12.53
CA LEU A 367 3.65 17.14 12.46
C LEU A 367 3.98 17.77 11.10
N ALA A 368 3.48 17.17 10.01
CA ALA A 368 3.61 17.68 8.65
C ALA A 368 2.94 19.04 8.42
N ARG A 369 1.82 19.31 9.08
CA ARG A 369 1.18 20.63 9.00
C ARG A 369 2.02 21.72 9.67
N HIS A 370 2.74 21.40 10.74
CA HIS A 370 3.55 22.38 11.48
C HIS A 370 4.95 22.59 10.91
N LEU A 371 5.64 21.52 10.51
CA LEU A 371 7.01 21.59 10.04
C LEU A 371 7.11 21.70 8.52
N GLY A 372 6.06 21.33 7.78
CA GLY A 372 6.04 21.15 6.33
C GLY A 372 6.36 19.70 5.93
N LEU A 373 5.91 19.30 4.73
CA LEU A 373 6.00 17.92 4.23
C LEU A 373 7.45 17.41 4.17
N ILE A 374 8.34 18.15 3.50
CA ILE A 374 9.75 17.77 3.31
C ILE A 374 10.50 17.75 4.63
N ASN A 375 10.36 18.81 5.42
CA ASN A 375 11.02 18.90 6.72
C ASN A 375 10.59 17.76 7.64
N THR A 376 9.30 17.41 7.65
CA THR A 376 8.81 16.29 8.46
C THR A 376 9.41 14.96 8.01
N MET A 377 9.49 14.71 6.70
CA MET A 377 10.17 13.52 6.18
C MET A 377 11.63 13.46 6.67
N VAL A 378 12.40 14.54 6.47
CA VAL A 378 13.84 14.58 6.80
C VAL A 378 14.10 14.53 8.31
N PHE A 379 13.41 15.35 9.11
CA PHE A 379 13.68 15.44 10.56
C PHE A 379 13.19 14.23 11.35
N THR A 380 12.25 13.46 10.82
CA THR A 380 11.87 12.17 11.43
C THR A 380 12.76 11.03 10.94
N HIS A 381 13.15 11.01 9.66
CA HIS A 381 14.04 9.97 9.16
C HIS A 381 15.47 10.10 9.66
N LEU A 382 16.06 11.30 9.71
CA LEU A 382 17.49 11.46 10.04
C LEU A 382 17.87 10.86 11.42
N PRO A 383 17.11 11.06 12.51
CA PRO A 383 17.37 10.36 13.78
C PRO A 383 17.15 8.85 13.69
N SER A 384 16.15 8.38 12.92
CA SER A 384 15.94 6.94 12.65
C SER A 384 17.14 6.33 11.90
N SER A 385 17.59 6.98 10.82
CA SER A 385 18.71 6.59 9.99
C SER A 385 20.01 6.56 10.81
N THR A 386 20.18 7.53 11.71
CA THR A 386 21.29 7.53 12.68
C THR A 386 21.18 6.37 13.67
N ALA A 387 19.98 6.05 14.15
CA ALA A 387 19.77 4.91 15.03
C ALA A 387 20.09 3.57 14.34
N VAL A 388 19.78 3.43 13.03
CA VAL A 388 20.19 2.28 12.21
C VAL A 388 21.72 2.22 12.08
N LEU A 389 22.37 3.35 11.77
CA LEU A 389 23.83 3.43 11.64
C LEU A 389 24.55 3.00 12.92
N LEU A 390 24.06 3.45 14.07
CA LEU A 390 24.64 3.19 15.39
C LEU A 390 24.18 1.86 15.98
N PHE A 391 23.17 1.21 15.39
CA PHE A 391 22.58 -0.05 15.86
C PHE A 391 23.58 -1.15 16.28
N PRO A 392 24.67 -1.40 15.52
CA PRO A 392 25.61 -2.46 15.89
C PRO A 392 26.57 -2.09 17.03
N ILE A 393 26.70 -0.81 17.40
CA ILE A 393 27.73 -0.34 18.35
C ILE A 393 27.48 -0.78 19.80
N PRO A 394 26.27 -0.61 20.38
CA PRO A 394 26.08 -0.92 21.79
C PRO A 394 26.27 -2.40 22.10
N GLN A 395 26.94 -2.69 23.21
CA GLN A 395 27.09 -4.05 23.77
C GLN A 395 25.97 -4.37 24.77
N SER A 396 25.11 -3.41 25.09
CA SER A 396 23.96 -3.59 25.98
C SER A 396 22.69 -3.79 25.17
N VAL A 397 21.94 -4.84 25.50
CA VAL A 397 20.63 -5.14 24.90
C VAL A 397 19.71 -3.93 25.00
N ALA A 398 19.65 -3.28 26.17
CA ALA A 398 18.77 -2.15 26.42
C ALA A 398 19.04 -0.98 25.46
N LEU A 399 20.32 -0.63 25.25
CA LEU A 399 20.70 0.45 24.32
C LEU A 399 20.37 0.09 22.87
N THR A 400 20.61 -1.15 22.44
CA THR A 400 20.23 -1.59 21.08
C THR A 400 18.72 -1.57 20.88
N VAL A 401 17.94 -1.96 21.90
CA VAL A 401 16.46 -1.88 21.87
C VAL A 401 15.98 -0.44 21.81
N VAL A 402 16.60 0.48 22.56
CA VAL A 402 16.29 1.92 22.47
C VAL A 402 16.53 2.45 21.05
N LEU A 403 17.64 2.08 20.41
CA LEU A 403 17.90 2.45 19.01
C LEU A 403 16.85 1.83 18.07
N LEU A 404 16.41 0.59 18.31
CA LEU A 404 15.34 -0.03 17.53
C LEU A 404 14.02 0.71 17.65
N PHE A 405 13.67 1.16 18.84
CA PHE A 405 12.46 1.92 19.11
C PHE A 405 12.51 3.30 18.46
N ILE A 406 13.65 4.00 18.54
CA ILE A 406 13.86 5.28 17.84
C ILE A 406 13.68 5.08 16.33
N ARG A 407 14.34 4.05 15.76
CA ARG A 407 14.21 3.69 14.34
C ARG A 407 12.74 3.46 13.99
N THR A 408 12.08 2.55 14.69
CA THR A 408 10.74 2.10 14.30
C THR A 408 9.68 3.18 14.49
N GLY A 409 9.78 3.94 15.59
CA GLY A 409 8.88 5.03 15.91
C GLY A 409 9.00 6.19 14.94
N LEU A 410 10.20 6.52 14.44
CA LEU A 410 10.35 7.68 13.56
C LEU A 410 10.33 7.32 12.06
N ASN A 411 10.80 6.14 11.66
CA ASN A 411 10.87 5.73 10.24
C ASN A 411 9.50 5.78 9.54
N ASN A 412 8.43 5.38 10.23
CA ASN A 412 7.11 5.24 9.61
C ASN A 412 6.32 6.55 9.54
N MET A 413 6.85 7.65 10.08
CA MET A 413 6.20 8.96 10.03
C MET A 413 6.29 9.62 8.65
N ASP A 414 7.05 9.05 7.70
CA ASP A 414 7.24 9.60 6.36
C ASP A 414 6.13 9.22 5.36
N GLN A 415 5.31 8.20 5.66
CA GLN A 415 4.38 7.61 4.70
C GLN A 415 3.34 8.63 4.21
N GLY A 416 2.64 9.27 5.15
CA GLY A 416 1.66 10.31 4.86
C GLY A 416 2.28 11.54 4.18
N PRO A 417 3.33 12.15 4.79
CA PRO A 417 3.99 13.32 4.21
C PRO A 417 4.55 13.10 2.80
N ARG A 418 5.09 11.91 2.50
CA ARG A 418 5.58 11.55 1.16
C ARG A 418 4.45 11.46 0.14
N ALA A 419 3.34 10.80 0.50
CA ALA A 419 2.19 10.69 -0.39
C ALA A 419 1.61 12.08 -0.70
N ALA A 420 1.47 12.92 0.31
CA ALA A 420 1.03 14.31 0.16
C ALA A 420 2.03 15.15 -0.66
N PHE A 421 3.33 14.94 -0.49
CA PHE A 421 4.35 15.63 -1.27
C PHE A 421 4.28 15.25 -2.76
N ILE A 422 4.17 13.96 -3.08
CA ILE A 422 3.99 13.49 -4.46
C ILE A 422 2.72 14.11 -5.06
N ALA A 423 1.61 14.10 -4.32
CA ALA A 423 0.37 14.72 -4.76
C ALA A 423 0.51 16.24 -5.00
N ALA A 424 1.30 16.94 -4.19
CA ALA A 424 1.52 18.38 -4.31
C ALA A 424 2.46 18.79 -5.45
N VAL A 425 3.23 17.86 -6.03
CA VAL A 425 4.24 18.15 -7.07
C VAL A 425 3.94 17.52 -8.42
N VAL A 426 2.93 16.65 -8.46
CA VAL A 426 2.46 15.93 -9.65
C VAL A 426 1.02 16.34 -9.95
N LYS A 427 0.72 16.53 -11.24
CA LYS A 427 -0.61 16.88 -11.73
C LYS A 427 -1.67 15.85 -11.34
N PRO A 428 -2.91 16.26 -11.01
CA PRO A 428 -3.98 15.37 -10.54
C PRO A 428 -4.16 14.09 -11.36
N GLU A 429 -4.14 14.22 -12.70
CA GLU A 429 -4.38 13.13 -13.66
C GLU A 429 -3.23 12.09 -13.64
N GLU A 430 -2.04 12.50 -13.21
CA GLU A 430 -0.82 11.70 -13.22
C GLU A 430 -0.51 11.10 -11.83
N ARG A 431 -1.16 11.57 -10.75
CA ARG A 431 -0.85 11.19 -9.35
C ARG A 431 -0.92 9.68 -9.14
N THR A 432 -1.99 9.04 -9.60
CA THR A 432 -2.19 7.59 -9.43
C THR A 432 -1.10 6.79 -10.13
N ALA A 433 -0.71 7.19 -11.34
CA ALA A 433 0.35 6.53 -12.10
C ALA A 433 1.71 6.70 -11.41
N VAL A 434 2.05 7.92 -10.97
CA VAL A 434 3.32 8.20 -10.28
C VAL A 434 3.39 7.48 -8.94
N MET A 435 2.31 7.47 -8.14
CA MET A 435 2.27 6.75 -6.86
C MET A 435 2.44 5.24 -7.06
N GLY A 436 1.80 4.67 -8.09
CA GLY A 436 1.96 3.26 -8.45
C GLY A 436 3.39 2.90 -8.84
N ILE A 437 4.02 3.68 -9.73
CA ILE A 437 5.42 3.48 -10.14
C ILE A 437 6.36 3.65 -8.94
N THR A 438 6.09 4.65 -8.09
CA THR A 438 6.87 4.89 -6.87
C THR A 438 6.87 3.64 -5.99
N GLY A 439 5.70 3.06 -5.71
CA GLY A 439 5.58 1.83 -4.91
C GLY A 439 6.30 0.63 -5.54
N MET A 440 6.18 0.47 -6.86
CA MET A 440 6.86 -0.60 -7.61
C MET A 440 8.39 -0.48 -7.50
N LEU A 441 8.94 0.69 -7.78
CA LEU A 441 10.39 0.94 -7.69
C LEU A 441 10.90 0.77 -6.26
N ARG A 442 10.13 1.25 -5.27
CA ARG A 442 10.41 1.07 -3.86
C ARG A 442 10.56 -0.41 -3.50
N THR A 443 9.59 -1.21 -3.92
CA THR A 443 9.55 -2.65 -3.64
C THR A 443 10.71 -3.37 -4.33
N LEU A 444 10.95 -3.10 -5.63
CA LEU A 444 12.06 -3.66 -6.38
C LEU A 444 13.43 -3.33 -5.77
N ALA A 445 13.63 -2.09 -5.32
CA ALA A 445 14.88 -1.71 -4.66
C ALA A 445 15.07 -2.46 -3.34
N SER A 446 13.99 -2.65 -2.56
CA SER A 446 14.03 -3.37 -1.30
C SER A 446 14.37 -4.86 -1.45
N THR A 447 14.07 -5.48 -2.59
CA THR A 447 14.33 -6.92 -2.78
C THR A 447 15.82 -7.25 -2.82
N ILE A 448 16.69 -6.29 -3.18
CA ILE A 448 18.14 -6.53 -3.28
C ILE A 448 18.80 -6.59 -1.89
N GLY A 449 18.23 -5.85 -0.93
CA GLY A 449 18.80 -5.67 0.40
C GLY A 449 19.08 -6.96 1.17
N PRO A 450 18.12 -7.89 1.29
CA PRO A 450 18.32 -9.12 2.07
C PRO A 450 19.47 -10.00 1.57
N SER A 451 19.69 -10.11 0.26
CA SER A 451 20.83 -10.86 -0.29
C SER A 451 22.17 -10.23 0.08
N LEU A 452 22.28 -8.90 0.02
CA LEU A 452 23.49 -8.19 0.46
C LEU A 452 23.77 -8.44 1.94
N THR A 453 22.72 -8.37 2.76
CA THR A 453 22.84 -8.64 4.20
C THR A 453 23.19 -10.09 4.49
N GLY A 454 22.59 -11.06 3.81
CA GLY A 454 22.92 -12.48 3.96
C GLY A 454 24.37 -12.79 3.57
N TRP A 455 24.88 -12.15 2.51
CA TRP A 455 26.28 -12.24 2.11
C TRP A 455 27.23 -11.67 3.17
N LEU A 456 26.91 -10.49 3.72
CA LEU A 456 27.67 -9.88 4.81
C LEU A 456 27.63 -10.72 6.10
N ALA A 457 26.46 -11.29 6.44
CA ALA A 457 26.27 -12.14 7.60
C ALA A 457 27.10 -13.42 7.50
N GLY A 458 27.14 -14.06 6.33
CA GLY A 458 27.94 -15.26 6.09
C GLY A 458 29.46 -15.04 6.12
N SER A 459 29.92 -13.79 6.09
CA SER A 459 31.32 -13.40 6.22
C SER A 459 31.67 -12.86 7.62
N ASP A 460 30.85 -13.16 8.63
CA ASP A 460 30.93 -12.62 10.01
C ASP A 460 30.91 -11.08 10.10
N ARG A 461 30.36 -10.43 9.08
CA ARG A 461 30.30 -8.97 8.92
C ARG A 461 28.87 -8.45 8.92
N PHE A 462 27.96 -9.14 9.60
CA PHE A 462 26.53 -8.80 9.64
C PHE A 462 26.30 -7.34 10.09
N TRP A 463 27.10 -6.85 11.05
CA TRP A 463 26.99 -5.46 11.53
C TRP A 463 27.20 -4.40 10.43
N ILE A 464 27.96 -4.71 9.37
CA ILE A 464 28.20 -3.79 8.25
C ILE A 464 26.90 -3.47 7.52
N ALA A 465 25.95 -4.41 7.47
CA ALA A 465 24.66 -4.18 6.83
C ALA A 465 23.91 -2.99 7.45
N PHE A 466 23.95 -2.85 8.78
CA PHE A 466 23.34 -1.74 9.51
C PHE A 466 24.07 -0.42 9.27
N VAL A 467 25.41 -0.43 9.25
CA VAL A 467 26.19 0.77 8.97
C VAL A 467 25.97 1.26 7.54
N VAL A 468 25.99 0.36 6.55
CA VAL A 468 25.72 0.72 5.15
C VAL A 468 24.29 1.20 4.98
N ALA A 469 23.30 0.50 5.54
CA ALA A 469 21.91 0.91 5.46
C ALA A 469 21.67 2.28 6.12
N GLY A 470 22.21 2.52 7.31
CA GLY A 470 22.14 3.81 7.99
C GLY A 470 22.79 4.93 7.20
N ALA A 471 23.96 4.69 6.60
CA ALA A 471 24.65 5.66 5.76
C ALA A 471 23.87 5.98 4.47
N LEU A 472 23.32 4.96 3.80
CA LEU A 472 22.47 5.14 2.62
C LEU A 472 21.23 5.97 2.94
N ARG A 473 20.57 5.70 4.07
CA ARG A 473 19.39 6.46 4.50
C ARG A 473 19.72 7.90 4.87
N ILE A 474 20.81 8.15 5.60
CA ILE A 474 21.27 9.52 5.85
C ILE A 474 21.56 10.25 4.53
N GLY A 475 22.19 9.57 3.56
CA GLY A 475 22.42 10.12 2.23
C GLY A 475 21.13 10.46 1.49
N TYR A 476 20.12 9.61 1.59
CA TYR A 476 18.76 9.87 1.09
C TYR A 476 18.14 11.10 1.76
N ASP A 477 18.16 11.18 3.09
CA ASP A 477 17.56 12.26 3.87
C ASP A 477 18.16 13.63 3.51
N LEU A 478 19.50 13.69 3.46
CA LEU A 478 20.23 14.89 3.06
C LEU A 478 19.99 15.23 1.58
N GLY A 479 19.91 14.23 0.70
CA GLY A 479 19.59 14.43 -0.71
C GLY A 479 18.19 15.00 -0.91
N LEU A 480 17.20 14.48 -0.18
CA LEU A 480 15.82 14.97 -0.22
C LEU A 480 15.72 16.40 0.30
N PHE A 481 16.42 16.71 1.39
CA PHE A 481 16.51 18.07 1.93
C PHE A 481 17.12 19.03 0.91
N VAL A 482 18.31 18.74 0.39
CA VAL A 482 19.03 19.65 -0.53
C VAL A 482 18.27 19.87 -1.83
N ILE A 483 17.68 18.82 -2.42
CA ILE A 483 17.04 18.89 -3.74
C ILE A 483 15.67 19.56 -3.65
N PHE A 484 14.92 19.34 -2.58
CA PHE A 484 13.50 19.69 -2.54
C PHE A 484 13.12 20.79 -1.53
N VAL A 485 13.97 21.17 -0.56
CA VAL A 485 13.59 22.14 0.50
C VAL A 485 13.07 23.49 -0.04
N ASN A 486 13.58 23.94 -1.19
CA ASN A 486 13.18 25.20 -1.82
C ASN A 486 12.17 25.04 -2.97
N MET A 487 11.61 23.85 -3.15
CA MET A 487 10.70 23.60 -4.26
C MET A 487 9.31 24.18 -3.95
N LYS A 488 8.76 24.96 -4.88
CA LYS A 488 7.38 25.46 -4.77
C LYS A 488 6.41 24.29 -4.93
N LEU A 489 5.65 24.02 -3.87
CA LEU A 489 4.52 23.08 -3.90
C LEU A 489 3.39 23.68 -4.74
N HIS A 490 2.60 22.85 -5.42
CA HIS A 490 1.45 23.26 -6.23
C HIS A 490 1.76 24.25 -7.37
N ALA A 491 2.97 24.20 -7.92
CA ALA A 491 3.39 25.05 -9.04
C ALA A 491 2.55 24.85 -10.34
N HIS A 492 1.68 23.84 -10.37
CA HIS A 492 0.80 23.50 -11.48
C HIS A 492 -0.65 23.95 -11.30
N GLU A 493 -1.05 24.39 -10.09
CA GLU A 493 -2.38 24.95 -9.82
C GLU A 493 -2.41 26.42 -10.29
N SER A 494 -3.52 26.82 -10.91
CA SER A 494 -3.74 28.19 -11.39
C SER A 494 -3.94 29.16 -10.22
N PRO A 495 -3.67 30.47 -10.38
CA PRO A 495 -3.81 31.44 -9.29
C PRO A 495 -5.21 31.47 -8.63
N GLU A 496 -6.25 31.16 -9.40
CA GLU A 496 -7.65 31.10 -8.94
C GLU A 496 -7.91 29.86 -8.04
N GLU A 497 -7.24 28.73 -8.30
CA GLU A 497 -7.31 27.53 -7.47
C GLU A 497 -6.52 27.67 -6.16
N HIS A 498 -5.46 28.49 -6.15
CA HIS A 498 -4.72 28.85 -4.94
C HIS A 498 -5.57 29.75 -4.01
N GLU A 499 -6.28 30.74 -4.56
CA GLU A 499 -7.15 31.63 -3.79
C GLU A 499 -8.33 30.88 -3.16
N GLN A 500 -8.97 29.96 -3.89
CA GLN A 500 -10.07 29.15 -3.34
C GLN A 500 -9.63 28.24 -2.19
N ARG A 501 -8.43 27.65 -2.26
CA ARG A 501 -7.93 26.76 -1.21
C ARG A 501 -7.49 27.52 0.05
N ASP A 502 -6.90 28.69 -0.10
CA ASP A 502 -6.51 29.56 1.01
C ASP A 502 -7.74 30.22 1.69
N GLU A 503 -8.85 30.41 0.97
CA GLU A 503 -10.13 30.82 1.54
C GLU A 503 -10.86 29.69 2.31
N GLU A 504 -10.72 28.43 1.88
CA GLU A 504 -11.32 27.27 2.56
C GLU A 504 -10.56 26.82 3.82
N ALA A 505 -9.23 26.95 3.86
CA ALA A 505 -8.39 26.50 4.98
C ALA A 505 -8.72 27.12 6.36
N PRO A 506 -9.07 28.42 6.50
CA PRO A 506 -9.51 28.97 7.78
C PRO A 506 -10.96 28.61 8.16
N SER A 507 -11.81 28.28 7.19
CA SER A 507 -13.21 27.88 7.41
C SER A 507 -13.33 26.49 8.04
N GLU A 508 -12.49 25.52 7.63
CA GLU A 508 -12.44 24.20 8.26
C GLU A 508 -11.86 24.25 9.68
N ALA A 509 -10.83 25.05 9.92
CA ALA A 509 -10.25 25.20 11.26
C ALA A 509 -11.23 25.86 12.26
N ALA A 510 -12.08 26.77 11.80
CA ALA A 510 -13.12 27.38 12.63
C ALA A 510 -14.28 26.40 12.92
N ARG A 511 -14.68 25.56 11.95
CA ARG A 511 -15.73 24.55 12.14
C ARG A 511 -15.37 23.42 13.10
N VAL A 512 -14.08 23.14 13.28
CA VAL A 512 -13.58 22.14 14.25
C VAL A 512 -13.54 22.70 15.68
N VAL A 513 -13.62 24.02 15.87
CA VAL A 513 -13.64 24.66 17.20
C VAL A 513 -15.08 24.96 17.67
N GLU A 514 -16.07 24.95 16.77
CA GLU A 514 -17.48 25.22 17.08
C GLU A 514 -18.43 24.00 17.14
N ASN A 515 -17.93 22.76 16.97
CA ASN A 515 -18.76 21.54 17.06
C ASN A 515 -18.37 20.60 18.22
#